data_AF-A0A5D2JEP4-F1
#
_entry.id   AF-A0A5D2JEP4-F1
#
_cell.length_a   1.000
_cell.length_b   1.000
_cell.length_c   1.000
_cell.angle_alpha   90.00
_cell.angle_beta   90.00
_cell.angle_gamma   90.00
#
_symmetry.space_group_name_H-M   'P 1'
#
loop_
_entity.id
_entity.type
_entity.pdbx_description
1 polymer ?
#
loop_
_entity_poly.entity_id
_entity_poly.type
_entity_poly.pdbx_seq_one_letter_code
_entity_poly.pdbx_strand_id
1 'polypeptide(L)'
;MEKNSSCCFSNLSSNLPITCLITFITIFLRRVLNVIYRTGKPLGKRVSPQRPLSTLIVLGSGGHTAEMINLLLVLRKERFTPRFYIAAATDNMSLQKARVLENSLADSSETRGLSAEFMQIYRSREVGQSYVTSVWTTLVAMAHALWLMIKIRPQVVLCNGPGTCIPLCVIAFFIKVIGIRRSSIFYVESIARVKRLSLSGLLLYKLRIADQFFVQWPQLQRKYPRAHYVGCLM
;
A
#
# COMPACT_ATOMS: atom_id res chain seq x y z
N MET A 1 1.30 -32.74 -54.64
CA MET A 1 1.22 -31.34 -54.17
C MET A 1 1.12 -31.25 -52.63
N GLU A 2 1.93 -32.00 -51.86
CA GLU A 2 1.79 -32.06 -50.38
C GLU A 2 2.95 -31.44 -49.57
N LYS A 3 4.07 -31.08 -50.21
CA LYS A 3 5.26 -30.59 -49.48
C LYS A 3 5.14 -29.18 -48.90
N ASN A 4 4.26 -28.33 -49.42
CA ASN A 4 4.12 -26.93 -48.96
C ASN A 4 3.24 -26.78 -47.70
N SER A 5 2.37 -27.74 -47.40
CA SER A 5 1.44 -27.68 -46.27
C SER A 5 2.14 -27.93 -44.93
N SER A 6 3.08 -28.88 -44.88
CA SER A 6 3.82 -29.20 -43.64
C SER A 6 4.79 -28.10 -43.17
N CYS A 7 5.34 -27.31 -44.10
CA CYS A 7 6.28 -26.23 -43.76
C CYS A 7 5.58 -25.01 -43.14
N CYS A 8 4.32 -24.74 -43.53
CA CYS A 8 3.54 -23.68 -42.90
C CYS A 8 3.11 -24.05 -41.48
N PHE A 9 2.73 -25.32 -41.25
CA PHE A 9 2.35 -25.79 -39.91
C PHE A 9 3.52 -25.85 -38.92
N SER A 10 4.73 -26.21 -39.37
CA SER A 10 5.92 -26.21 -38.51
C SER A 10 6.37 -24.79 -38.13
N ASN A 11 6.31 -23.83 -39.05
CA ASN A 11 6.59 -22.42 -38.78
C ASN A 11 5.50 -21.75 -37.95
N LEU A 12 4.23 -22.16 -38.08
CA LEU A 12 3.15 -21.64 -37.25
C LEU A 12 3.27 -22.14 -35.80
N SER A 13 3.65 -23.41 -35.61
CA SER A 13 3.90 -24.02 -34.29
C SER A 13 5.09 -23.39 -33.57
N SER A 14 6.19 -23.10 -34.26
CA SER A 14 7.40 -22.52 -33.65
C SER A 14 7.23 -21.04 -33.27
N ASN A 15 6.39 -20.29 -33.99
CA ASN A 15 6.09 -18.89 -33.69
C ASN A 15 4.92 -18.70 -32.72
N LEU A 16 4.13 -19.75 -32.45
CA LEU A 16 3.02 -19.72 -31.50
C LEU A 16 3.43 -19.33 -30.06
N PRO A 17 4.50 -19.89 -29.44
CA PRO A 17 4.89 -19.47 -28.10
C PRO A 17 5.36 -18.01 -28.05
N ILE A 18 6.06 -17.56 -29.11
CA ILE A 18 6.57 -16.19 -29.21
C ILE A 18 5.41 -15.19 -29.34
N THR A 19 4.44 -15.47 -30.21
CA THR A 19 3.23 -14.64 -30.37
C THR A 19 2.35 -14.62 -29.12
N CYS A 20 2.20 -15.76 -28.42
CA CYS A 20 1.53 -15.83 -27.11
C CYS A 20 2.26 -14.98 -26.05
N LEU A 21 3.59 -15.01 -26.02
CA LEU A 21 4.38 -14.22 -25.09
C LEU A 21 4.22 -12.70 -25.35
N ILE A 22 4.28 -12.28 -26.61
CA ILE A 22 4.12 -10.87 -27.00
C ILE A 22 2.71 -10.38 -26.67
N THR A 23 1.67 -11.16 -26.98
CA THR A 23 0.28 -10.81 -26.65
C THR A 23 0.08 -10.73 -25.14
N PHE A 24 0.66 -11.65 -24.36
CA PHE A 24 0.64 -11.58 -22.90
C PHE A 24 1.32 -10.31 -22.36
N ILE A 25 2.53 -10.00 -22.84
CA ILE A 25 3.28 -8.80 -22.42
C ILE A 25 2.51 -7.52 -22.76
N THR A 26 1.90 -7.44 -23.95
CA THR A 26 1.13 -6.26 -24.35
C THR A 26 -0.15 -6.09 -23.52
N ILE A 27 -0.88 -7.17 -23.21
CA ILE A 27 -2.03 -7.14 -22.31
C ILE A 27 -1.60 -6.71 -20.90
N PHE A 28 -0.51 -7.28 -20.40
CA PHE A 28 0.05 -6.93 -19.09
C PHE A 28 0.46 -5.45 -19.01
N LEU A 29 1.17 -4.95 -20.03
CA LEU A 29 1.58 -3.54 -20.08
C LEU A 29 0.38 -2.61 -20.16
N ARG A 30 -0.62 -2.91 -21.00
CA ARG A 30 -1.88 -2.16 -21.06
C ARG A 30 -2.58 -2.17 -19.70
N ARG A 31 -2.57 -3.29 -18.99
CA ARG A 31 -3.15 -3.41 -17.64
C ARG A 31 -2.40 -2.54 -16.62
N VAL A 32 -1.08 -2.58 -16.60
CA VAL A 32 -0.23 -1.73 -15.75
C VAL A 32 -0.50 -0.26 -16.02
N LEU A 33 -0.48 0.16 -17.29
CA LEU A 33 -0.73 1.55 -17.68
C LEU A 33 -2.13 2.01 -17.29
N ASN A 34 -3.16 1.17 -17.48
CA ASN A 34 -4.53 1.47 -17.05
C ASN A 34 -4.62 1.61 -15.52
N VAL A 35 -3.93 0.74 -14.76
CA VAL A 35 -3.87 0.86 -13.30
C VAL A 35 -3.21 2.17 -12.90
N ILE A 36 -2.04 2.50 -13.46
CA ILE A 36 -1.33 3.76 -13.20
C ILE A 36 -2.17 4.99 -13.59
N TYR A 37 -2.90 4.92 -14.71
CA TYR A 37 -3.80 5.99 -15.15
C TYR A 37 -5.02 6.15 -14.24
N ARG A 38 -5.49 5.06 -13.64
CA ARG A 38 -6.58 5.08 -12.64
C ARG A 38 -6.09 5.45 -11.25
N THR A 39 -4.82 5.25 -10.91
CA THR A 39 -4.21 5.76 -9.67
C THR A 39 -4.36 7.27 -9.63
N GLY A 40 -4.86 7.82 -8.51
CA GLY A 40 -5.11 9.25 -8.37
C GLY A 40 -6.53 9.69 -8.74
N LYS A 41 -7.29 8.89 -9.50
CA LYS A 41 -8.70 9.19 -9.74
C LYS A 41 -9.52 8.78 -8.52
N PRO A 42 -10.51 9.60 -8.10
CA PRO A 42 -11.41 9.20 -7.03
C PRO A 42 -12.06 7.88 -7.40
N LEU A 43 -12.15 6.95 -6.43
CA LEU A 43 -12.92 5.73 -6.59
C LEU A 43 -14.32 6.15 -7.04
N GLY A 44 -14.67 5.83 -8.29
CA GLY A 44 -15.99 6.17 -8.82
C GLY A 44 -17.08 5.70 -7.86
N LYS A 45 -18.18 6.47 -7.76
CA LYS A 45 -19.35 6.38 -6.86
C LYS A 45 -19.96 5.00 -6.53
N ARG A 46 -19.37 3.88 -6.96
CA ARG A 46 -19.76 2.49 -6.68
C ARG A 46 -19.40 1.97 -5.29
N VAL A 47 -18.89 2.79 -4.37
CA VAL A 47 -18.86 2.40 -2.95
C VAL A 47 -20.24 2.71 -2.41
N SER A 48 -21.08 1.68 -2.29
CA SER A 48 -22.35 1.82 -1.59
C SER A 48 -22.08 2.41 -0.19
N PRO A 49 -22.91 3.34 0.30
CA PRO A 49 -22.64 4.04 1.56
C PRO A 49 -22.41 3.12 2.77
N GLN A 50 -22.87 1.86 2.67
CA GLN A 50 -23.20 0.94 3.76
C GLN A 50 -22.22 -0.25 3.94
N ARG A 51 -21.16 -0.40 3.13
CA ARG A 51 -20.24 -1.54 3.29
C ARG A 51 -18.94 -1.15 4.00
N PRO A 52 -18.57 -1.84 5.10
CA PRO A 52 -17.34 -1.57 5.82
C PRO A 52 -16.13 -2.03 4.97
N LEU A 53 -15.07 -1.22 4.96
CA LEU A 53 -13.88 -1.44 4.16
C LEU A 53 -12.75 -2.01 5.02
N SER A 54 -12.27 -3.20 4.65
CA SER A 54 -11.09 -3.80 5.29
C SER A 54 -9.87 -2.88 5.10
N THR A 55 -9.32 -2.41 6.22
CA THR A 55 -8.31 -1.35 6.24
C THR A 55 -7.05 -1.83 6.94
N LEU A 56 -5.93 -1.75 6.22
CA LEU A 56 -4.59 -1.99 6.73
C LEU A 56 -3.97 -0.66 7.16
N ILE A 57 -3.50 -0.59 8.39
CA ILE A 57 -2.88 0.59 8.99
C ILE A 57 -1.43 0.22 9.32
N VAL A 58 -0.49 0.93 8.70
CA VAL A 58 0.94 0.74 8.96
C VAL A 58 1.42 1.76 9.98
N LEU A 59 1.86 1.29 11.13
CA LEU A 59 2.40 2.09 12.22
C LEU A 59 3.92 2.20 12.08
N GLY A 60 4.43 3.44 12.10
CA GLY A 60 5.86 3.73 12.19
C GLY A 60 6.30 4.00 13.63
N SER A 61 7.57 3.83 13.96
CA SER A 61 8.05 4.04 15.33
C SER A 61 8.00 5.50 15.79
N GLY A 62 7.77 5.69 17.09
CA GLY A 62 7.83 7.00 17.74
C GLY A 62 6.77 7.99 17.22
N GLY A 63 7.23 9.14 16.69
CA GLY A 63 6.38 10.23 16.21
C GLY A 63 5.44 9.81 15.09
N HIS A 64 5.84 8.88 14.23
CA HIS A 64 4.97 8.35 13.18
C HIS A 64 3.75 7.60 13.75
N THR A 65 3.89 6.89 14.86
CA THR A 65 2.72 6.26 15.49
C THR A 65 1.78 7.30 16.07
N ALA A 66 2.31 8.36 16.68
CA ALA A 66 1.48 9.45 17.20
C ALA A 66 0.68 10.13 16.08
N GLU A 67 1.32 10.45 14.95
CA GLU A 67 0.65 10.99 13.77
C GLU A 67 -0.48 10.08 13.27
N MET A 68 -0.20 8.76 13.18
CA MET A 68 -1.19 7.80 12.68
C MET A 68 -2.37 7.66 13.64
N ILE A 69 -2.12 7.66 14.95
CA ILE A 69 -3.17 7.60 15.97
C ILE A 69 -4.07 8.83 15.91
N ASN A 70 -3.49 10.04 15.80
CA ASN A 70 -4.28 11.28 15.67
C ASN A 70 -5.13 11.27 14.40
N LEU A 71 -4.58 10.78 13.29
CA LEU A 71 -5.33 10.61 12.05
C LEU A 71 -6.52 9.65 12.21
N LEU A 72 -6.33 8.53 12.91
CA LEU A 72 -7.39 7.54 13.16
C LEU A 72 -8.50 8.05 14.09
N LEU A 73 -8.21 9.01 14.98
CA LEU A 73 -9.21 9.65 15.82
C LEU A 73 -10.20 10.48 14.99
N VAL A 74 -9.73 11.11 13.93
CA VAL A 74 -10.54 11.97 13.04
C VAL A 74 -11.24 11.16 11.93
N LEU A 75 -10.69 10.02 11.53
CA LEU A 75 -11.29 9.15 10.51
C LEU A 75 -12.58 8.50 11.01
N ARG A 76 -13.63 8.47 10.15
CA ARG A 76 -14.92 7.82 10.46
C ARG A 76 -14.77 6.30 10.58
N LYS A 77 -14.73 5.80 11.81
CA LYS A 77 -14.34 4.43 12.18
C LYS A 77 -15.27 3.36 11.60
N GLU A 78 -16.56 3.62 11.58
CA GLU A 78 -17.61 2.71 11.08
C GLU A 78 -17.38 2.26 9.63
N ARG A 79 -16.72 3.09 8.81
CA ARG A 79 -16.50 2.79 7.39
C ARG A 79 -15.26 1.95 7.13
N PHE A 80 -14.35 1.84 8.09
CA PHE A 80 -13.01 1.26 7.90
C PHE A 80 -12.78 -0.02 8.71
N THR A 81 -13.85 -0.76 9.01
CA THR A 81 -13.77 -2.08 9.68
C THR A 81 -13.79 -3.22 8.64
N PRO A 82 -13.15 -4.38 8.89
CA PRO A 82 -12.14 -4.67 9.92
C PRO A 82 -10.85 -3.86 9.77
N ARG A 83 -10.13 -3.64 10.89
CA ARG A 83 -8.88 -2.87 10.95
C ARG A 83 -7.71 -3.77 11.27
N PHE A 84 -6.65 -3.69 10.47
CA PHE A 84 -5.43 -4.48 10.68
C PHE A 84 -4.28 -3.52 10.96
N TYR A 85 -3.74 -3.58 12.16
CA TYR A 85 -2.60 -2.75 12.57
C TYR A 85 -1.31 -3.54 12.37
N ILE A 86 -0.42 -3.01 11.53
CA ILE A 86 0.91 -3.58 11.33
C ILE A 86 1.94 -2.62 11.91
N ALA A 87 2.81 -3.13 12.79
CA ALA A 87 4.01 -2.42 13.23
C ALA A 87 5.26 -3.27 12.98
N ALA A 88 6.43 -2.61 12.99
CA ALA A 88 7.70 -3.32 12.94
C ALA A 88 7.85 -4.27 14.15
N ALA A 89 8.43 -5.45 13.94
CA ALA A 89 8.70 -6.43 15.01
C ALA A 89 9.57 -5.86 16.15
N THR A 90 10.46 -4.91 15.82
CA THR A 90 11.30 -4.19 16.78
C THR A 90 10.59 -3.05 17.51
N ASP A 91 9.29 -2.86 17.28
CA ASP A 91 8.51 -1.75 17.85
C ASP A 91 7.20 -2.23 18.48
N ASN A 92 7.34 -2.82 19.67
CA ASN A 92 6.21 -3.30 20.47
C ASN A 92 5.36 -2.15 21.04
N MET A 93 5.97 -0.99 21.33
CA MET A 93 5.28 0.16 21.94
C MET A 93 4.18 0.70 21.02
N SER A 94 4.43 0.73 19.71
CA SER A 94 3.45 1.23 18.74
C SER A 94 2.19 0.38 18.67
N LEU A 95 2.32 -0.96 18.75
CA LEU A 95 1.14 -1.85 18.83
C LEU A 95 0.38 -1.68 20.14
N GLN A 96 1.07 -1.49 21.27
CA GLN A 96 0.40 -1.23 22.54
C GLN A 96 -0.41 0.06 22.50
N LYS A 97 0.13 1.14 21.92
CA LYS A 97 -0.61 2.40 21.74
C LYS A 97 -1.86 2.22 20.88
N ALA A 98 -1.76 1.44 19.80
CA ALA A 98 -2.91 1.13 18.96
C ALA A 98 -3.97 0.28 19.68
N ARG A 99 -3.57 -0.66 20.55
CA ARG A 99 -4.50 -1.42 21.40
C ARG A 99 -5.22 -0.53 22.40
N VAL A 100 -4.51 0.36 23.07
CA VAL A 100 -5.11 1.31 24.02
C VAL A 100 -6.11 2.22 23.30
N LEU A 101 -5.78 2.69 22.09
CA LEU A 101 -6.70 3.43 21.25
C LEU A 101 -7.96 2.61 20.98
N GLU A 102 -7.83 1.39 20.45
CA GLU A 102 -9.00 0.56 20.14
C GLU A 102 -9.85 0.22 21.36
N ASN A 103 -9.23 -0.04 22.51
CA ASN A 103 -9.95 -0.29 23.77
C ASN A 103 -10.75 0.94 24.23
N SER A 104 -10.13 2.13 24.19
CA SER A 104 -10.82 3.39 24.56
C SER A 104 -12.03 3.71 23.66
N LEU A 105 -12.02 3.17 22.44
CA LEU A 105 -13.09 3.34 21.46
C LEU A 105 -14.16 2.25 21.55
N ALA A 106 -13.81 1.07 22.05
CA ALA A 106 -14.75 0.01 22.34
C ALA A 106 -15.66 0.35 23.54
N ASP A 107 -15.17 1.13 24.50
CA ASP A 107 -15.96 1.56 25.66
C ASP A 107 -17.07 2.58 25.31
N SER A 108 -16.95 3.27 24.18
CA SER A 108 -17.90 4.30 23.72
C SER A 108 -18.91 3.80 22.70
N SER A 109 -18.73 2.59 22.15
CA SER A 109 -19.59 2.01 21.12
C SER A 109 -20.01 0.62 21.58
N GLU A 110 -21.31 0.34 21.76
CA GLU A 110 -21.85 -0.99 22.14
C GLU A 110 -21.59 -2.11 21.09
N THR A 111 -20.60 -1.95 20.21
CA THR A 111 -20.18 -2.94 19.24
C THR A 111 -18.93 -3.66 19.74
N ARG A 112 -19.09 -4.37 20.86
CA ARG A 112 -18.11 -5.32 21.40
C ARG A 112 -17.82 -6.41 20.35
N GLY A 113 -16.77 -6.23 19.54
CA GLY A 113 -16.22 -7.33 18.74
C GLY A 113 -15.89 -7.06 17.26
N LEU A 114 -15.97 -5.84 16.73
CA LEU A 114 -15.59 -5.60 15.33
C LEU A 114 -14.07 -5.40 15.14
N SER A 115 -13.35 -6.52 15.26
CA SER A 115 -12.28 -6.92 14.32
C SER A 115 -11.08 -5.97 14.14
N ALA A 116 -10.46 -5.54 15.23
CA ALA A 116 -9.10 -5.00 15.20
C ALA A 116 -8.08 -6.15 15.39
N GLU A 117 -7.30 -6.46 14.35
CA GLU A 117 -6.20 -7.43 14.43
C GLU A 117 -4.85 -6.69 14.48
N PHE A 118 -3.95 -7.16 15.33
CA PHE A 118 -2.62 -6.57 15.51
C PHE A 118 -1.57 -7.56 15.04
N MET A 119 -0.74 -7.14 14.10
CA MET A 119 0.25 -7.98 13.44
C MET A 119 1.61 -7.28 13.43
N GLN A 120 2.66 -8.07 13.32
CA GLN A 120 4.03 -7.58 13.22
C GLN A 120 4.60 -7.86 11.84
N ILE A 121 5.53 -7.02 11.39
CA ILE A 121 6.28 -7.20 10.16
C ILE A 121 7.77 -6.95 10.41
N TYR A 122 8.63 -7.68 9.70
CA TYR A 122 10.06 -7.41 9.70
C TYR A 122 10.36 -6.03 9.08
N ARG A 123 11.31 -5.29 9.65
CA ARG A 123 11.80 -4.07 9.02
C ARG A 123 12.64 -4.40 7.80
N SER A 124 12.48 -3.62 6.74
CA SER A 124 13.33 -3.75 5.54
C SER A 124 14.79 -3.37 5.78
N ARG A 125 15.04 -2.50 6.78
CA ARG A 125 16.38 -2.11 7.20
C ARG A 125 16.36 -1.65 8.64
N GLU A 126 17.30 -2.12 9.45
CA GLU A 126 17.52 -1.58 10.80
C GLU A 126 18.46 -0.36 10.77
N VAL A 127 18.33 0.50 11.79
CA VAL A 127 19.14 1.72 11.88
C VAL A 127 20.61 1.32 12.06
N GLY A 128 21.49 1.81 11.17
CA GLY A 128 22.92 1.48 11.18
C GLY A 128 23.34 0.28 10.32
N GLN A 129 22.39 -0.40 9.66
CA GLN A 129 22.70 -1.55 8.80
C GLN A 129 23.36 -1.15 7.47
N SER A 130 24.31 -1.97 6.99
CA SER A 130 24.97 -1.79 5.70
C SER A 130 24.00 -1.96 4.52
N TYR A 131 24.21 -1.20 3.43
CA TYR A 131 23.32 -1.25 2.26
C TYR A 131 23.21 -2.64 1.61
N VAL A 132 24.29 -3.43 1.65
CA VAL A 132 24.31 -4.78 1.05
C VAL A 132 23.44 -5.75 1.85
N THR A 133 23.61 -5.81 3.17
CA THR A 133 22.78 -6.67 4.04
C THR A 133 21.33 -6.20 4.12
N SER A 134 21.10 -4.90 3.86
CA SER A 134 19.76 -4.32 3.75
C SER A 134 18.95 -4.92 2.60
N VAL A 135 19.58 -5.34 1.50
CA VAL A 135 18.88 -5.98 0.38
C VAL A 135 18.26 -7.31 0.82
N TRP A 136 19.04 -8.15 1.51
CA TRP A 136 18.57 -9.44 2.00
C TRP A 136 17.42 -9.29 3.00
N THR A 137 17.58 -8.42 3.99
CA THR A 137 16.53 -8.14 4.98
C THR A 137 15.28 -7.51 4.34
N THR A 138 15.44 -6.70 3.29
CA THR A 138 14.31 -6.19 2.51
C THR A 138 13.57 -7.31 1.77
N LEU A 139 14.27 -8.30 1.20
CA LEU A 139 13.63 -9.44 0.53
C LEU A 139 12.85 -10.31 1.52
N VAL A 140 13.42 -10.59 2.70
CA VAL A 140 12.71 -11.32 3.78
C VAL A 140 11.47 -10.54 4.23
N ALA A 141 11.60 -9.23 4.44
CA ALA A 141 10.48 -8.37 4.79
C ALA A 141 9.41 -8.35 3.68
N MET A 142 9.82 -8.37 2.40
CA MET A 142 8.92 -8.43 1.25
C MET A 142 8.15 -9.76 1.20
N ALA A 143 8.82 -10.90 1.41
CA ALA A 143 8.16 -12.21 1.44
C ALA A 143 7.13 -12.29 2.58
N HIS A 144 7.49 -11.81 3.77
CA HIS A 144 6.58 -11.75 4.91
C HIS A 144 5.40 -10.79 4.64
N ALA A 145 5.68 -9.61 4.07
CA ALA A 145 4.65 -8.66 3.65
C ALA A 145 3.69 -9.27 2.62
N LEU A 146 4.19 -10.08 1.68
CA LEU A 146 3.39 -10.71 0.65
C LEU A 146 2.41 -11.71 1.26
N TRP A 147 2.89 -12.55 2.18
CA TRP A 147 2.05 -13.48 2.92
C TRP A 147 0.95 -12.75 3.69
N LEU A 148 1.28 -11.68 4.43
CA LEU A 148 0.31 -10.86 5.15
C LEU A 148 -0.74 -10.24 4.21
N MET A 149 -0.31 -9.65 3.09
CA MET A 149 -1.20 -9.00 2.12
C MET A 149 -2.16 -9.99 1.44
N ILE A 150 -1.72 -11.22 1.17
CA ILE A 150 -2.56 -12.28 0.59
C ILE A 150 -3.56 -12.82 1.62
N LYS A 151 -3.17 -12.90 2.91
CA LYS A 151 -4.03 -13.34 4.01
C LYS A 151 -5.12 -12.30 4.33
N ILE A 152 -4.73 -11.04 4.53
CA ILE A 152 -5.62 -9.95 4.96
C ILE A 152 -6.48 -9.42 3.80
N ARG A 153 -5.91 -9.34 2.59
CA ARG A 153 -6.52 -8.74 1.39
C ARG A 153 -7.18 -7.37 1.65
N PRO A 154 -6.42 -6.37 2.14
CA PRO A 154 -6.99 -5.08 2.50
C PRO A 154 -7.54 -4.33 1.28
N GLN A 155 -8.64 -3.61 1.47
CA GLN A 155 -9.22 -2.70 0.47
C GLN A 155 -8.63 -1.31 0.56
N VAL A 156 -8.19 -0.91 1.75
CA VAL A 156 -7.57 0.37 2.04
C VAL A 156 -6.24 0.11 2.74
N VAL A 157 -5.18 0.76 2.29
CA VAL A 157 -3.87 0.74 2.95
C VAL A 157 -3.55 2.17 3.35
N LEU A 158 -3.46 2.41 4.65
CA LEU A 158 -3.08 3.69 5.23
C LEU A 158 -1.66 3.59 5.78
N CYS A 159 -0.78 4.46 5.31
CA CYS A 159 0.60 4.49 5.74
C CYS A 159 1.10 5.93 5.86
N ASN A 160 1.98 6.15 6.84
CA ASN A 160 2.82 7.34 6.88
C ASN A 160 4.25 6.99 6.48
N GLY A 161 5.24 7.80 6.84
CA GLY A 161 6.58 7.73 6.24
C GLY A 161 7.54 6.58 6.54
N PRO A 162 7.31 5.53 7.38
CA PRO A 162 8.38 4.59 7.68
C PRO A 162 8.75 3.72 6.47
N GLY A 163 10.03 3.36 6.34
CA GLY A 163 10.50 2.49 5.26
C GLY A 163 9.77 1.14 5.17
N THR A 164 9.24 0.65 6.30
CA THR A 164 8.43 -0.56 6.41
C THR A 164 7.15 -0.52 5.57
N CYS A 165 6.64 0.66 5.21
CA CYS A 165 5.44 0.77 4.38
C CYS A 165 5.70 0.44 2.90
N ILE A 166 6.94 0.55 2.42
CA ILE A 166 7.28 0.38 1.00
C ILE A 166 6.95 -1.02 0.48
N PRO A 167 7.40 -2.13 1.11
CA PRO A 167 7.04 -3.47 0.67
C PRO A 167 5.53 -3.68 0.58
N LEU A 168 4.78 -3.27 1.62
CA LEU A 168 3.34 -3.42 1.67
C LEU A 168 2.63 -2.66 0.54
N CYS A 169 3.06 -1.42 0.26
CA CYS A 169 2.48 -0.61 -0.82
C CYS A 169 2.79 -1.18 -2.22
N VAL A 170 4.03 -1.65 -2.43
CA VAL A 170 4.43 -2.27 -3.70
C VAL A 170 3.62 -3.54 -3.96
N ILE A 171 3.47 -4.40 -2.94
CA ILE A 171 2.66 -5.62 -3.04
C ILE A 171 1.18 -5.28 -3.28
N ALA A 172 0.63 -4.30 -2.56
CA ALA A 172 -0.75 -3.85 -2.78
C ALA A 172 -0.98 -3.38 -4.23
N PHE A 173 -0.01 -2.66 -4.79
CA PHE A 173 -0.04 -2.26 -6.19
C PHE A 173 0.06 -3.45 -7.15
N PHE A 174 0.93 -4.42 -6.86
CA PHE A 174 1.07 -5.62 -7.68
C PHE A 174 -0.23 -6.47 -7.70
N ILE A 175 -0.85 -6.67 -6.54
CA ILE A 175 -2.17 -7.33 -6.40
C ILE A 175 -3.24 -6.59 -7.21
N LYS A 176 -3.20 -5.24 -7.21
CA LYS A 176 -4.08 -4.39 -8.03
C LYS A 176 -3.84 -4.58 -9.53
N VAL A 177 -2.58 -4.70 -9.96
CA VAL A 177 -2.20 -4.95 -11.37
C VAL A 177 -2.71 -6.31 -11.83
N ILE A 178 -2.46 -7.38 -11.08
CA ILE A 178 -2.94 -8.74 -11.38
C ILE A 178 -4.48 -8.77 -11.43
N GLY A 179 -5.14 -7.89 -10.67
CA GLY A 179 -6.60 -7.79 -10.65
C GLY A 179 -7.28 -8.69 -9.62
N ILE A 180 -6.52 -9.26 -8.69
CA ILE A 180 -7.04 -10.07 -7.58
C ILE A 180 -7.96 -9.22 -6.70
N ARG A 181 -7.50 -8.02 -6.31
CA ARG A 181 -8.29 -7.09 -5.50
C ARG A 181 -7.86 -5.65 -5.74
N ARG A 182 -8.83 -4.74 -5.69
CA ARG A 182 -8.57 -3.30 -5.83
C ARG A 182 -8.28 -2.69 -4.46
N SER A 183 -7.00 -2.60 -4.10
CA SER A 183 -6.55 -1.96 -2.87
C SER A 183 -6.26 -0.48 -3.12
N SER A 184 -6.74 0.40 -2.26
CA SER A 184 -6.54 1.85 -2.36
C SER A 184 -5.50 2.30 -1.35
N ILE A 185 -4.41 2.89 -1.83
CA ILE A 185 -3.24 3.24 -1.02
C ILE A 185 -3.31 4.72 -0.71
N PHE A 186 -3.48 5.05 0.57
CA PHE A 186 -3.46 6.40 1.11
C PHE A 186 -2.15 6.61 1.86
N TYR A 187 -1.33 7.51 1.33
CA TYR A 187 -0.06 7.86 1.93
C TYR A 187 -0.14 9.26 2.53
N VAL A 188 0.22 9.39 3.81
CA VAL A 188 0.29 10.68 4.51
C VAL A 188 1.74 10.98 4.84
N GLU A 189 2.30 12.02 4.24
CA GLU A 189 3.65 12.46 4.58
C GLU A 189 3.69 13.04 6.00
N SER A 190 4.78 12.72 6.71
CA SER A 190 4.97 13.12 8.11
C SER A 190 5.10 14.64 8.26
N ILE A 191 4.64 15.17 9.41
CA ILE A 191 4.69 16.59 9.73
C ILE A 191 6.14 17.10 9.81
N ALA A 192 7.07 16.23 10.20
CA ALA A 192 8.50 16.56 10.27
C ALA A 192 9.11 16.91 8.89
N ARG A 193 8.41 16.59 7.79
CA ARG A 193 8.88 16.87 6.43
C ARG A 193 8.29 18.17 5.88
N VAL A 194 8.99 19.27 6.14
CA VAL A 194 8.57 20.62 5.67
C VAL A 194 9.06 20.92 4.25
N LYS A 195 10.34 20.67 3.97
CA LYS A 195 11.02 21.15 2.73
C LYS A 195 11.07 20.10 1.61
N ARG A 196 11.16 18.82 1.96
CA ARG A 196 11.34 17.70 1.02
C ARG A 196 10.58 16.47 1.53
N LEU A 197 10.05 15.67 0.61
CA LEU A 197 9.40 14.39 0.92
C LEU A 197 10.40 13.43 1.58
N SER A 198 9.89 12.48 2.36
CA SER A 198 10.68 11.34 2.79
C SER A 198 11.13 10.50 1.58
N LEU A 199 12.15 9.66 1.75
CA LEU A 199 12.58 8.75 0.68
C LEU A 199 11.43 7.83 0.26
N SER A 200 10.70 7.31 1.27
CA SER A 200 9.51 6.49 1.07
C SER A 200 8.42 7.25 0.31
N GLY A 201 8.10 8.47 0.74
CA GLY A 201 7.10 9.32 0.09
C GLY A 201 7.49 9.71 -1.34
N LEU A 202 8.77 10.03 -1.56
CA LEU A 202 9.30 10.33 -2.88
C LEU A 202 9.18 9.12 -3.83
N LEU A 203 9.48 7.91 -3.34
CA LEU A 203 9.38 6.68 -4.12
C LEU A 203 7.92 6.39 -4.50
N LEU A 204 7.01 6.40 -3.51
CA LEU A 204 5.58 6.16 -3.75
C LEU A 204 4.95 7.22 -4.67
N TYR A 205 5.37 8.48 -4.52
CA TYR A 205 4.95 9.56 -5.39
C TYR A 205 5.43 9.34 -6.82
N LYS A 206 6.74 9.15 -7.04
CA LYS A 206 7.33 9.00 -8.38
C LYS A 206 6.82 7.75 -9.10
N LEU A 207 6.74 6.61 -8.41
CA LEU A 207 6.27 5.35 -8.98
C LEU A 207 4.75 5.30 -9.20
N ARG A 208 3.99 6.32 -8.77
CA ARG A 208 2.53 6.36 -8.83
C ARG A 208 1.90 5.12 -8.19
N ILE A 209 2.42 4.73 -7.03
CA ILE A 209 1.91 3.60 -6.25
C ILE A 209 0.76 4.08 -5.35
N ALA A 210 0.94 5.22 -4.68
CA ALA A 210 -0.10 5.80 -3.83
C ALA A 210 -1.25 6.37 -4.68
N ASP A 211 -2.47 5.93 -4.40
CA ASP A 211 -3.68 6.46 -5.03
C ASP A 211 -4.01 7.86 -4.52
N GLN A 212 -3.79 8.10 -3.24
CA GLN A 212 -3.96 9.41 -2.61
C GLN A 212 -2.70 9.72 -1.81
N PHE A 213 -2.13 10.89 -2.07
CA PHE A 213 -0.91 11.34 -1.45
C PHE A 213 -1.18 12.65 -0.72
N PHE A 214 -1.06 12.66 0.60
CA PHE A 214 -1.34 13.83 1.43
C PHE A 214 -0.06 14.44 1.97
N VAL A 215 -0.04 15.77 2.02
CA VAL A 215 1.05 16.57 2.59
C VAL A 215 0.49 17.59 3.58
N GLN A 216 1.24 17.83 4.65
CA GLN A 216 0.83 18.73 5.72
C GLN A 216 1.38 20.16 5.55
N TRP A 217 2.20 20.40 4.53
CA TRP A 217 2.83 21.69 4.26
C TRP A 217 2.51 22.21 2.85
N PRO A 218 2.10 23.48 2.71
CA PRO A 218 1.75 24.04 1.40
C PRO A 218 2.96 24.13 0.46
N GLN A 219 4.17 24.30 0.99
CA GLN A 219 5.40 24.33 0.19
C GLN A 219 5.63 23.00 -0.54
N LEU A 220 5.29 21.87 0.10
CA LEU A 220 5.36 20.56 -0.55
C LEU A 220 4.31 20.42 -1.64
N GLN A 221 3.09 20.88 -1.43
CA GLN A 221 2.04 20.84 -2.46
C GLN A 221 2.45 21.63 -3.71
N ARG A 222 3.04 22.83 -3.53
CA ARG A 222 3.55 23.64 -4.65
C ARG A 222 4.61 22.89 -5.47
N LYS A 223 5.47 22.11 -4.81
CA LYS A 223 6.52 21.32 -5.46
C LYS A 223 6.00 20.00 -6.05
N TYR A 224 4.93 19.45 -5.49
CA TYR A 224 4.36 18.16 -5.83
C TYR A 224 2.85 18.31 -6.07
N PRO A 225 2.43 18.76 -7.27
CA PRO A 225 1.04 19.17 -7.53
C PRO A 225 0.01 18.04 -7.45
N ARG A 226 0.45 16.76 -7.48
CA ARG A 226 -0.45 15.61 -7.27
C ARG A 226 -0.69 15.31 -5.78
N ALA A 227 0.01 15.99 -4.88
CA ALA A 227 -0.21 15.86 -3.45
C ALA A 227 -1.38 16.74 -3.02
N HIS A 228 -2.21 16.22 -2.12
CA HIS A 228 -3.31 16.93 -1.49
C HIS A 228 -2.83 17.56 -0.19
N TYR A 229 -2.90 18.89 -0.10
CA TYR A 229 -2.64 19.59 1.15
C TYR A 229 -3.81 19.44 2.11
N VAL A 230 -3.52 19.01 3.34
CA VAL A 230 -4.54 18.72 4.38
C VAL A 230 -4.33 19.50 5.68
N GLY A 231 -3.33 20.38 5.73
CA GLY A 231 -2.98 21.11 6.96
C GLY A 231 -2.29 20.23 8.00
N CYS A 232 -2.20 20.74 9.24
CA CYS A 232 -1.65 20.01 10.37
C CYS A 232 -2.69 19.01 10.88
N LEU A 233 -2.37 17.72 10.79
CA LEU A 233 -3.23 16.63 11.27
C LEU A 233 -2.91 16.21 12.71
N MET A 234 -2.03 16.96 13.38
CA MET A 234 -1.58 16.72 14.75
C MET A 234 -2.15 17.76 15.71
#